data_AF-A0A1G1ECX8-F1
#
_entry.id   AF-A0A1G1ECX8-F1
#
_cell.length_a   1.000
_cell.length_b   1.000
_cell.length_c   1.000
_cell.angle_alpha   90.00
_cell.angle_beta   90.00
_cell.angle_gamma   90.00
#
_symmetry.space_group_name_H-M   'P 1'
#
loop_
_entity.id
_entity.type
_entity.pdbx_description
1 polymer ?
#
loop_
_entity_poly.entity_id
_entity_poly.type
_entity_poly.pdbx_seq_one_letter_code
_entity_poly.pdbx_strand_id
1 'polypeptide(L)' 'MICCKECIDLLYSYLEGELDGKVAGSLEEHFQDCPPCIAFLNTYKTTTRLCRETLNQEKIPDIVQVKLKEFIDTNIKKHK' A
#
# COMPACT_ATOMS: atom_id res chain seq x y z
N MET A 1 17.39 20.17 7.46
CA MET A 1 17.91 19.13 6.56
C MET A 1 17.05 17.92 6.81
N ILE A 2 16.19 17.52 5.88
CA ILE A 2 15.39 16.29 6.03
C ILE A 2 16.36 15.12 5.88
N CYS A 3 16.46 14.26 6.89
CA CYS A 3 17.20 13.02 6.73
C CYS A 3 16.40 12.09 5.81
N CYS A 4 17.06 11.50 4.82
CA CYS A 4 16.42 10.53 3.91
C CYS A 4 15.68 9.43 4.67
N LYS A 5 16.19 9.02 5.84
CA LYS A 5 15.56 8.04 6.72
C LYS A 5 14.17 8.48 7.20
N GLU A 6 14.03 9.70 7.69
CA GLU A 6 12.74 10.19 8.21
C GLU A 6 11.68 10.26 7.11
N CYS A 7 12.09 10.65 5.90
CA CYS A 7 11.20 10.68 4.74
C CYS A 7 10.74 9.27 4.35
N ILE A 8 11.65 8.30 4.28
CA ILE A 8 11.33 6.92 3.93
C ILE A 8 10.47 6.26 5.00
N ASP A 9 10.77 6.46 6.28
CA ASP A 9 9.98 5.93 7.41
C ASP A 9 8.55 6.49 7.37
N LEU A 10 8.38 7.80 7.12
CA LEU A 10 7.06 8.42 6.95
C LEU A 10 6.29 7.80 5.78
N LEU A 11 6.92 7.67 4.62
CA LEU A 11 6.27 7.10 3.43
C LEU A 11 5.95 5.61 3.62
N TYR A 12 6.79 4.87 4.33
CA TYR A 12 6.52 3.47 4.67
C TYR A 12 5.26 3.35 5.53
N SER A 13 5.19 4.09 6.65
CA SER A 13 4.00 4.10 7.51
C SER A 13 2.75 4.61 6.78
N TYR A 14 2.88 5.54 5.84
CA TYR A 14 1.77 5.96 4.98
C TYR A 14 1.25 4.80 4.12
N LEU A 15 2.14 4.04 3.49
CA LEU A 15 1.77 2.92 2.62
C LEU A 15 1.16 1.73 3.37
N GLU A 16 1.63 1.47 4.60
CA GLU A 16 1.07 0.42 5.46
C GLU A 16 -0.22 0.88 6.19
N GLY A 17 -0.60 2.15 6.06
CA GLY A 17 -1.81 2.71 6.70
C GLY A 17 -1.69 2.90 8.20
N GLU A 18 -0.46 3.00 8.71
CA GLU A 18 -0.13 3.12 10.14
C GLU A 18 -0.04 4.58 10.63
N LEU A 19 -0.15 5.55 9.72
CA LEU A 19 -0.16 6.96 10.10
C LEU A 19 -1.45 7.35 10.80
N ASP A 20 -1.32 8.23 11.79
CA ASP A 20 -2.46 8.93 12.36
C ASP A 20 -3.24 9.69 11.28
N GLY A 21 -4.58 9.67 11.38
CA GLY A 21 -5.46 10.22 10.35
C GLY A 21 -5.22 11.70 10.04
N LYS A 22 -4.76 12.49 11.02
CA LYS A 22 -4.42 13.91 10.79
C LYS A 22 -3.16 14.06 9.95
N VAL A 23 -2.15 13.22 10.22
CA VAL A 23 -0.88 13.23 9.49
C VAL A 23 -1.08 12.71 8.08
N ALA A 24 -1.83 11.61 7.92
CA ALA A 24 -2.20 11.07 6.62
C ALA A 24 -2.94 12.11 5.76
N GLY A 25 -3.95 12.79 6.31
CA GLY A 25 -4.70 13.83 5.59
C GLY A 25 -3.81 15.00 5.14
N SER A 26 -2.93 15.49 6.03
CA SER A 26 -1.98 16.56 5.67
C SER A 26 -1.01 16.14 4.55
N LEU A 27 -0.61 14.87 4.55
CA LEU A 27 0.28 14.31 3.52
C LEU A 27 -0.46 14.13 2.18
N GLU A 28 -1.73 13.75 2.21
CA GLU A 28 -2.58 13.66 1.02
C GLU A 28 -2.81 15.02 0.37
N GLU A 29 -3.11 16.05 1.17
CA GLU A 29 -3.18 17.44 0.70
C GLU A 29 -1.86 17.84 0.02
N HIS A 30 -0.71 17.57 0.64
CA HIS A 30 0.59 17.84 0.04
C HIS A 30 0.78 17.14 -1.31
N PHE A 31 0.35 15.88 -1.43
CA PHE A 31 0.45 15.18 -2.70
C PHE A 31 -0.40 15.84 -3.78
N GLN A 32 -1.62 16.32 -3.49
CA GLN A 32 -2.45 16.99 -4.48
C GLN A 32 -1.77 18.23 -5.09
N ASP A 33 -1.05 18.99 -4.26
CA ASP A 33 -0.40 20.24 -4.69
C ASP A 33 1.06 20.07 -5.16
N CYS A 34 1.65 18.87 -5.05
CA CYS A 34 3.07 18.64 -5.32
C CYS A 34 3.34 17.45 -6.26
N PRO A 35 3.31 17.66 -7.59
CA PRO A 35 3.61 16.62 -8.59
C PRO A 35 4.97 15.91 -8.41
N PRO A 36 6.07 16.58 -8.02
CA PRO A 36 7.35 15.92 -7.75
C PRO A 36 7.26 14.88 -6.62
N CYS A 37 6.50 15.18 -5.56
CA CYS A 37 6.34 14.27 -4.43
C CYS A 37 5.49 13.05 -4.81
N ILE A 38 4.45 13.23 -5.64
CA ILE A 38 3.71 12.10 -6.22
C ILE A 38 4.64 11.22 -7.07
N ALA A 39 5.47 11.82 -7.92
CA ALA A 39 6.38 11.05 -8.77
C ALA A 39 7.36 10.21 -7.94
N PHE A 40 7.90 10.77 -6.87
CA PHE A 40 8.74 10.04 -5.91
C PHE A 40 7.97 8.91 -5.21
N LEU A 41 6.76 9.20 -4.69
CA LEU A 41 5.91 8.20 -4.04
C LEU A 41 5.61 7.01 -4.97
N ASN A 42 5.31 7.27 -6.25
CA ASN A 42 5.04 6.23 -7.24
C ASN A 42 6.28 5.35 -7.50
N THR A 43 7.46 5.98 -7.55
CA THR A 43 8.73 5.24 -7.65
C THR A 43 8.93 4.36 -6.42
N TYR A 44 8.72 4.91 -5.22
CA TYR A 44 8.85 4.18 -3.97
C TYR A 44 7.87 2.99 -3.88
N LYS A 45 6.60 3.19 -4.21
CA LYS A 45 5.56 2.12 -4.30
C LYS A 45 5.97 1.00 -5.26
N THR A 46 6.57 1.35 -6.39
CA THR A 46 7.03 0.38 -7.38
C THR A 46 8.18 -0.45 -6.82
N THR A 47 9.16 0.21 -6.19
CA THR A 47 10.30 -0.46 -5.56
C THR A 47 9.84 -1.42 -4.45
N THR A 48 8.95 -0.99 -3.54
CA THR A 48 8.46 -1.84 -2.46
C THR A 48 7.67 -3.03 -2.98
N ARG A 49 6.85 -2.85 -4.02
CA ARG A 49 6.15 -3.95 -4.70
C ARG A 49 7.12 -4.98 -5.29
N LEU A 50 8.11 -4.52 -6.07
CA LEU A 50 9.08 -5.41 -6.70
C LEU A 50 9.90 -6.19 -5.67
N CYS A 51 10.32 -5.54 -4.59
CA CYS A 51 10.97 -6.22 -3.46
C CYS A 51 10.07 -7.28 -2.84
N ARG A 52 8.80 -6.97 -2.59
CA ARG A 52 7.83 -7.92 -2.01
C ARG A 52 7.60 -9.12 -2.94
N GLU A 53 7.41 -8.90 -4.23
CA GLU A 53 7.21 -9.97 -5.22
C GLU A 53 8.44 -10.87 -5.38
N THR A 54 9.64 -10.29 -5.30
CA THR A 54 10.88 -11.03 -5.48
C THR A 54 11.30 -11.79 -4.22
N LEU A 55 11.17 -11.15 -3.05
CA LEU A 55 11.67 -11.68 -1.78
C LEU A 55 10.63 -12.55 -1.05
N ASN A 56 9.34 -12.21 -1.13
CA ASN A 56 8.25 -12.95 -0.48
C ASN A 56 7.47 -13.75 -1.52
N GLN A 57 8.06 -14.85 -1.98
CA GLN A 57 7.42 -15.81 -2.89
C GLN A 57 6.46 -16.79 -2.19
N GLU A 58 5.90 -16.41 -1.03
CA GLU A 58 4.91 -17.24 -0.35
C GLU A 58 3.63 -17.28 -1.18
N LYS A 59 3.43 -18.41 -1.88
CA LYS A 59 2.20 -18.67 -2.62
C LYS A 59 1.08 -18.87 -1.62
N ILE A 60 -0.05 -18.20 -1.84
CA ILE A 60 -1.27 -18.46 -1.09
C ILE A 60 -1.62 -19.95 -1.26
N PRO A 61 -1.73 -20.73 -0.17
CA PRO A 61 -2.07 -22.15 -0.28
C PRO A 61 -3.39 -22.36 -1.02
N ASP A 62 -3.49 -23.39 -1.86
CA ASP A 62 -4.68 -23.64 -2.70
C ASP A 62 -5.98 -23.69 -1.89
N ILE A 63 -5.93 -24.28 -0.68
CA ILE A 63 -7.10 -24.34 0.22
C ILE A 63 -7.61 -22.96 0.63
N VAL A 64 -6.72 -21.99 0.80
CA VAL A 64 -7.09 -20.60 1.14
C VAL A 64 -7.71 -19.94 -0.07
N GLN A 65 -7.16 -20.14 -1.27
CA GLN A 65 -7.71 -19.61 -2.52
C GLN A 65 -9.13 -20.11 -2.78
N VAL A 66 -9.37 -21.42 -2.62
CA VAL A 66 -10.69 -22.04 -2.81
C VAL A 66 -11.70 -21.46 -1.82
N LYS A 67 -11.38 -21.47 -0.52
CA LYS A 67 -12.30 -20.96 0.51
C LYS A 67 -12.62 -19.48 0.35
N LEU A 68 -11.62 -18.65 0.01
CA LEU A 68 -11.86 -17.22 -0.26
C LEU A 68 -12.76 -17.02 -1.46
N LYS A 69 -12.56 -17.78 -2.53
CA LYS A 69 -13.40 -17.71 -3.73
C LYS A 69 -14.85 -18.08 -3.44
N GLU A 70 -15.08 -19.18 -2.72
CA GLU A 70 -16.42 -19.60 -2.28
C GLU A 70 -17.11 -18.53 -1.43
N PHE A 71 -16.37 -17.91 -0.51
CA PHE A 71 -16.88 -16.83 0.34
C PHE A 71 -17.30 -15.60 -0.49
N ILE A 72 -16.44 -15.16 -1.41
CA ILE A 72 -16.71 -14.02 -2.31
C ILE A 72 -17.93 -14.30 -3.19
N ASP A 73 -18.00 -15.48 -3.79
CA ASP A 73 -19.13 -15.88 -4.64
C ASP A 73 -20.45 -15.93 -3.88
N THR A 74 -20.43 -16.33 -2.61
CA THR A 74 -21.62 -16.41 -1.77
C THR A 74 -22.10 -15.04 -1.28
N ASN A 75 -21.19 -14.12 -0.95
CA ASN A 75 -21.51 -12.89 -0.23
C ASN A 75 -21.47 -11.62 -1.09
N ILE A 76 -20.56 -11.53 -2.06
CA ILE A 76 -20.40 -10.31 -2.88
C ILE A 76 -21.30 -10.37 -4.12
N LYS A 77 -21.49 -11.55 -4.72
CA LYS A 77 -22.37 -11.70 -5.90
C LYS A 77 -23.87 -11.69 -5.58
N LYS A 78 -24.27 -11.90 -4.32
CA LYS A 78 -25.68 -11.81 -3.90
C LYS A 78 -26.19 -10.36 -3.71
N HIS A 79 -25.30 -9.37 -3.71
CA HIS A 79 -25.63 -7.96 -3.48
C HIS A 79 -25.59 -7.09 -4.76
N LYS A 80 -25.65 -7.70 -5.95
CA LYS A 80 -25.86 -7.01 -7.22
C LYS A 80 -27.11 -7.53 -7.89
#